data_AF-A0A2G5D6Z1-F1
#
_entry.id   AF-A0A2G5D6Z1-F1
#
_cell.length_a   1.000
_cell.length_b   1.000
_cell.length_c   1.000
_cell.angle_alpha   90.00
_cell.angle_beta   90.00
_cell.angle_gamma   90.00
#
_symmetry.space_group_name_H-M   'P 1'
#
loop_
_entity.id
_entity.type
_entity.pdbx_description
1 polymer ?
#
loop_
_entity_poly.entity_id
_entity_poly.type
_entity_poly.pdbx_seq_one_letter_code
_entity_poly.pdbx_strand_id
1 'polypeptide(L)'
;MEAKVFVLTCAPPLLVPSLTRRNQFVPLTSRTSSSSSSTLRVVYQKNKSTEEQDLDGLPKEYYDDEWQARQREKTKEFHRKRQLEDEEEEKKIEEYREIGTRLQDYPQEEVRNARKLVSSFIRSAEEIEQRIEEAAEKGELTELILMVIWNRLDLARRDEEKDAIRSLDLLYRRVETEILKREATPAMRLLNDLLNLHDGFDEEGWLKECRKRMVDTFPREDPFSILVPAGFDIDTVFGFYFCNCFWACYSFKYLLIGFSGSK
;
A
#
# COMPACT_ATOMS: atom_id res chain seq x y z
N MET A 1 -11.43 8.90 52.38
CA MET A 1 -10.68 10.16 52.19
C MET A 1 -9.23 9.83 52.45
N GLU A 2 -8.34 10.25 51.55
CA GLU A 2 -6.89 10.53 51.73
C GLU A 2 -6.29 10.50 50.31
N ALA A 3 -6.18 11.69 49.72
CA ALA A 3 -5.70 11.91 48.37
C ALA A 3 -4.17 11.95 48.36
N LYS A 4 -3.53 11.15 47.50
CA LYS A 4 -2.10 11.27 47.21
C LYS A 4 -1.90 12.02 45.90
N VAL A 5 -1.52 13.28 46.06
CA VAL A 5 -1.09 14.22 45.03
C VAL A 5 0.26 13.78 44.50
N PHE A 6 0.36 13.54 43.18
CA PHE A 6 1.64 13.47 42.49
C PHE A 6 1.94 14.83 41.84
N VAL A 7 3.05 15.42 42.26
CA VAL A 7 3.58 16.70 41.79
C VAL A 7 4.28 16.48 40.44
N LEU A 8 3.88 17.29 39.47
CA LEU A 8 4.47 17.39 38.13
C LEU A 8 5.86 18.04 38.21
N THR A 9 6.88 17.36 37.69
CA THR A 9 8.20 17.94 37.45
C THR A 9 8.44 18.00 35.94
N CYS A 10 8.62 19.22 35.43
CA CYS A 10 8.82 19.55 34.02
C CYS A 10 10.22 19.16 33.52
N ALA A 11 10.29 18.65 32.28
CA ALA A 11 11.52 18.46 31.50
C ALA A 11 11.45 19.28 30.19
N PRO A 12 12.59 19.67 29.58
CA PRO A 12 12.70 20.82 28.66
C PRO A 12 12.34 20.49 27.20
N PRO A 13 11.96 21.49 26.37
CA PRO A 13 11.62 21.26 24.98
C PRO A 13 12.85 21.06 24.10
N LEU A 14 12.85 19.96 23.33
CA LEU A 14 13.80 19.71 22.26
C LEU A 14 13.46 20.57 21.03
N LEU A 15 14.50 21.22 20.51
CA LEU A 15 14.49 22.11 19.37
C LEU A 15 14.16 21.36 18.07
N VAL A 16 13.23 21.91 17.31
CA VAL A 16 12.91 21.51 15.93
C VAL A 16 13.62 22.49 14.98
N PRO A 17 14.46 22.07 14.02
CA PRO A 17 14.90 22.95 12.95
C PRO A 17 13.90 22.88 11.79
N SER A 18 13.19 23.99 11.58
CA SER A 18 12.44 24.26 10.36
C SER A 18 13.38 24.90 9.33
N LEU A 19 13.65 24.18 8.24
CA LEU A 19 14.39 24.72 7.09
C LEU A 19 13.46 25.62 6.25
N THR A 20 13.50 26.93 6.50
CA THR A 20 12.97 27.93 5.57
C THR A 20 14.12 28.48 4.72
N ARG A 21 14.25 27.95 3.50
CA ARG A 21 15.17 28.47 2.46
C ARG A 21 14.58 29.75 1.89
N ARG A 22 15.10 30.91 2.29
CA ARG A 22 14.77 32.22 1.69
C ARG A 22 15.98 32.76 0.94
N ASN A 23 15.86 32.80 -0.40
CA ASN A 23 16.77 33.52 -1.28
C ASN A 23 16.84 35.00 -0.88
N GLN A 24 18.04 35.53 -0.64
CA GLN A 24 18.30 36.96 -0.71
C GLN A 24 19.60 37.23 -1.47
N PHE A 25 19.41 37.99 -2.54
CA PHE A 25 20.42 38.60 -3.38
C PHE A 25 21.28 39.61 -2.61
N VAL A 26 22.50 39.76 -3.10
CA VAL A 26 23.56 40.69 -2.71
C VAL A 26 23.11 42.17 -2.77
N PRO A 27 23.76 43.09 -2.02
CA PRO A 27 24.41 44.15 -2.79
C PRO A 27 25.84 44.48 -2.34
N LEU A 28 26.60 44.74 -3.41
CA LEU A 28 27.90 45.33 -3.55
C LEU A 28 28.04 46.63 -2.75
N THR A 29 29.16 46.81 -2.03
CA THR A 29 29.67 48.15 -1.75
C THR A 29 31.13 48.27 -2.19
N SER A 30 31.30 49.18 -3.13
CA SER A 30 32.54 49.64 -3.74
C SER A 30 33.09 50.85 -2.97
N ARG A 31 34.41 50.94 -2.83
CA ARG A 31 35.20 52.20 -2.83
C ARG A 31 36.69 51.89 -3.08
N THR A 32 37.17 52.21 -4.29
CA THR A 32 38.11 53.32 -4.62
C THR A 32 39.52 53.09 -4.06
N SER A 33 40.45 52.52 -4.83
CA SER A 33 41.31 53.16 -5.85
C SER A 33 42.58 53.79 -5.26
N SER A 34 43.73 53.20 -5.59
CA SER A 34 44.91 53.99 -5.99
C SER A 34 45.79 53.13 -6.89
N SER A 35 46.09 53.72 -8.03
CA SER A 35 46.95 53.27 -9.12
C SER A 35 48.37 52.91 -8.71
N SER A 36 48.90 51.87 -9.34
CA SER A 36 50.27 51.91 -9.89
C SER A 36 50.35 50.89 -11.03
N SER A 37 50.43 51.43 -12.26
CA SER A 37 50.76 50.66 -13.45
C SER A 37 52.22 50.20 -13.36
N SER A 38 52.45 48.89 -13.48
CA SER A 38 53.70 48.37 -14.00
C SER A 38 53.41 47.14 -14.86
N THR A 39 53.32 47.40 -16.17
CA THR A 39 53.30 46.39 -17.22
C THR A 39 54.68 45.71 -17.25
N LEU A 40 54.84 44.58 -16.57
CA LEU A 40 55.99 43.71 -16.78
C LEU A 40 55.63 42.67 -17.85
N ARG A 41 56.07 42.94 -19.08
CA ARG A 41 56.17 41.95 -20.15
C ARG A 41 57.07 40.82 -19.66
N VAL A 42 56.50 39.64 -19.44
CA VAL A 42 57.27 38.42 -19.22
C VAL A 42 57.85 37.99 -20.57
N VAL A 43 59.12 38.34 -20.80
CA VAL A 43 59.93 37.78 -21.88
C VAL A 43 60.34 36.37 -21.45
N TYR A 44 59.92 35.36 -22.20
CA TYR A 44 60.36 33.99 -22.03
C TYR A 44 61.83 33.89 -22.45
N GLN A 45 62.74 33.97 -21.48
CA GLN A 45 64.17 33.75 -21.69
C GLN A 45 64.50 32.30 -21.37
N LYS A 46 64.74 31.52 -22.42
CA LYS A 46 65.14 30.11 -22.37
C LYS A 46 66.61 30.00 -21.97
N ASN A 47 66.87 29.74 -20.69
CA ASN A 47 68.20 29.38 -20.20
C ASN A 47 68.14 27.98 -19.57
N LYS A 48 68.98 27.08 -20.12
CA LYS A 48 69.18 25.71 -19.67
C LYS A 48 70.35 25.72 -18.69
N SER A 49 70.07 25.57 -17.41
CA SER A 49 71.04 25.04 -16.43
C SER A 49 70.28 24.59 -15.18
N THR A 50 70.27 23.28 -15.00
CA THR A 50 69.93 22.58 -13.76
C THR A 50 70.65 23.22 -12.59
N GLU A 51 69.92 23.82 -11.67
CA GLU A 51 70.31 23.96 -10.27
C GLU A 51 69.02 24.12 -9.46
N GLU A 52 68.85 23.20 -8.52
CA GLU A 52 67.77 23.09 -7.55
C GLU A 52 67.68 24.40 -6.75
N GLN A 53 66.86 25.35 -7.20
CA GLN A 53 66.32 26.36 -6.29
C GLN A 53 65.15 25.71 -5.57
N ASP A 54 65.43 25.26 -4.34
CA ASP A 54 64.45 24.95 -3.30
C ASP A 54 63.38 26.05 -3.28
N LEU A 55 62.28 25.78 -3.98
CA LEU A 55 61.04 26.54 -3.86
C LEU A 55 60.37 26.09 -2.57
N ASP A 56 60.82 26.78 -1.53
CA ASP A 56 60.29 26.94 -0.18
C ASP A 56 58.85 26.42 0.01
N GLY A 57 58.73 25.31 0.75
CA GLY A 57 57.51 24.92 1.46
C GLY A 57 56.66 23.79 0.88
N LEU A 58 56.94 23.26 -0.32
CA LEU A 58 56.14 22.19 -0.92
C LEU A 58 56.92 20.85 -1.02
N PRO A 59 56.36 19.70 -0.60
CA PRO A 59 57.05 18.41 -0.65
C PRO A 59 57.59 18.08 -2.05
N LYS A 60 58.80 17.51 -2.13
CA LYS A 60 59.50 17.13 -3.39
C LYS A 60 58.63 16.29 -4.34
N GLU A 61 57.79 15.45 -3.75
CA GLU A 61 56.82 14.58 -4.42
C GLU A 61 55.81 15.36 -5.30
N TYR A 62 55.56 16.64 -5.02
CA TYR A 62 54.65 17.47 -5.81
C TYR A 62 55.21 17.82 -7.19
N TYR A 63 56.53 17.79 -7.37
CA TYR A 63 57.20 18.06 -8.64
C TYR A 63 57.37 16.79 -9.49
N ASP A 64 57.04 15.61 -8.96
CA ASP A 64 57.05 14.36 -9.72
C ASP A 64 55.79 14.26 -10.59
N ASP A 65 55.97 14.29 -11.91
CA ASP A 65 54.86 14.21 -12.89
C ASP A 65 53.98 12.97 -12.69
N GLU A 66 54.58 11.85 -12.30
CA GLU A 66 53.86 10.61 -11.97
C GLU A 66 53.04 10.72 -10.69
N TRP A 67 53.50 11.49 -9.71
CA TRP A 67 52.76 11.74 -8.48
C TRP A 67 51.57 12.65 -8.77
N GLN A 68 51.76 13.71 -9.55
CA GLN A 68 50.67 14.58 -9.99
C GLN A 68 49.63 13.83 -10.84
N ALA A 69 50.07 12.94 -11.74
CA ALA A 69 49.19 12.09 -12.53
C ALA A 69 48.35 11.18 -11.61
N ARG A 70 48.98 10.54 -10.62
CA ARG A 70 48.28 9.72 -9.61
C ARG A 70 47.25 10.52 -8.80
N GLN A 71 47.54 11.77 -8.45
CA GLN A 71 46.54 12.62 -7.77
C GLN A 71 45.36 12.96 -8.69
N ARG A 72 45.62 13.31 -9.95
CA ARG A 72 44.56 13.57 -10.94
C ARG A 72 43.68 12.34 -11.17
N GLU A 73 44.28 11.16 -11.24
CA GLU A 73 43.54 9.90 -11.36
C GLU A 73 42.69 9.61 -10.12
N LYS A 74 43.23 9.78 -8.90
CA LYS A 74 42.46 9.64 -7.66
C LYS A 74 41.25 10.58 -7.61
N THR A 75 41.42 11.83 -8.02
CA THR A 75 40.30 12.79 -8.09
C THR A 75 39.25 12.35 -9.11
N LYS A 76 39.67 11.90 -10.30
CA LYS A 76 38.75 11.38 -11.33
C LYS A 76 38.00 10.14 -10.85
N GLU A 77 38.69 9.22 -10.19
CA GLU A 77 38.09 8.00 -9.63
C GLU A 77 37.05 8.34 -8.56
N PHE A 78 37.36 9.29 -7.68
CA PHE A 78 36.42 9.75 -6.66
C PHE A 78 35.18 10.43 -7.26
N HIS A 79 35.35 11.27 -8.28
CA HIS A 79 34.23 11.85 -9.01
C HIS A 79 33.38 10.80 -9.73
N ARG A 80 34.00 9.80 -10.37
CA ARG A 80 33.30 8.69 -10.99
C ARG A 80 32.50 7.89 -9.96
N LYS A 81 33.08 7.63 -8.78
CA LYS A 81 32.39 6.93 -7.70
C LYS A 81 31.18 7.72 -7.21
N ARG A 82 31.33 9.03 -6.99
CA ARG A 82 30.21 9.91 -6.62
C ARG A 82 29.11 9.92 -7.67
N GLN A 83 29.46 10.00 -8.95
CA GLN A 83 28.47 9.94 -10.03
C GLN A 83 27.69 8.62 -10.04
N LEU A 84 28.37 7.49 -9.82
CA LEU A 84 27.70 6.20 -9.71
C LEU A 84 26.77 6.13 -8.50
N GLU A 85 27.20 6.64 -7.34
CA GLU A 85 26.35 6.73 -6.14
C GLU A 85 25.12 7.63 -6.40
N ASP A 86 25.32 8.81 -7.02
CA ASP A 86 24.24 9.73 -7.39
C ASP A 86 23.26 9.08 -8.38
N GLU A 87 23.75 8.33 -9.38
CA GLU A 87 22.92 7.59 -10.35
C GLU A 87 22.12 6.44 -9.70
N GLU A 88 22.70 5.74 -8.73
CA GLU A 88 22.02 4.69 -7.96
C GLU A 88 20.92 5.28 -7.07
N GLU A 89 21.19 6.42 -6.41
CA GLU A 89 20.20 7.17 -5.65
C GLU A 89 19.07 7.69 -6.55
N GLU A 90 19.40 8.22 -7.72
CA GLU A 90 18.42 8.72 -8.68
C GLU A 90 17.51 7.59 -9.20
N LYS A 91 18.07 6.42 -9.52
CA LYS A 91 17.28 5.24 -9.88
C LYS A 91 16.31 4.86 -8.76
N LYS A 92 16.80 4.80 -7.52
CA LYS A 92 15.96 4.51 -6.36
C LYS A 92 14.82 5.53 -6.26
N ILE A 93 15.11 6.82 -6.34
CA ILE A 93 14.10 7.90 -6.26
C ILE A 93 13.05 7.76 -7.36
N GLU A 94 13.45 7.50 -8.60
CA GLU A 94 12.53 7.37 -9.72
C GLU A 94 11.59 6.16 -9.52
N GLU A 95 12.11 5.06 -8.99
CA GLU A 95 11.28 3.92 -8.63
C GLU A 95 10.20 4.29 -7.59
N TYR A 96 10.52 5.02 -6.51
CA TYR A 96 9.50 5.46 -5.52
C TYR A 96 8.50 6.43 -6.13
N ARG A 97 8.95 7.28 -7.04
CA ARG A 97 8.10 8.23 -7.75
C ARG A 97 7.08 7.51 -8.63
N GLU A 98 7.49 6.45 -9.32
CA GLU A 98 6.60 5.62 -10.14
C GLU A 98 5.43 5.08 -9.32
N ILE A 99 5.68 4.48 -8.14
CA ILE A 99 4.63 3.99 -7.24
C ILE A 99 3.65 5.11 -6.87
N GLY A 100 4.17 6.30 -6.54
CA GLY A 100 3.38 7.46 -6.15
C GLY A 100 2.44 7.96 -7.26
N THR A 101 2.80 7.76 -8.53
CA THR A 101 1.99 8.19 -9.68
C THR A 101 0.84 7.25 -10.03
N ARG A 102 0.90 5.96 -9.63
CA ARG A 102 -0.11 4.94 -10.01
C ARG A 102 -1.56 5.25 -9.61
N LEU A 103 -1.75 6.01 -8.53
CA LEU A 103 -3.07 6.42 -8.05
C LEU A 103 -3.48 7.84 -8.47
N GLN A 104 -2.71 8.51 -9.35
CA GLN A 104 -3.05 9.87 -9.79
C GLN A 104 -4.27 9.92 -10.70
N ASP A 105 -4.51 8.86 -11.47
CA ASP A 105 -5.61 8.78 -12.43
C ASP A 105 -6.99 8.58 -11.78
N TYR A 106 -7.02 8.25 -10.49
CA TYR A 106 -8.25 8.02 -9.73
C TYR A 106 -8.78 9.30 -9.07
N PRO A 107 -10.10 9.39 -8.77
CA PRO A 107 -10.67 10.49 -8.02
C PRO A 107 -9.96 10.69 -6.68
N GLN A 108 -9.38 11.88 -6.49
CA GLN A 108 -8.52 12.15 -5.32
C GLN A 108 -9.28 12.09 -3.99
N GLU A 109 -10.59 12.32 -3.98
CA GLU A 109 -11.42 12.20 -2.79
C GLU A 109 -11.57 10.75 -2.34
N GLU A 110 -11.83 9.83 -3.28
CA GLU A 110 -11.92 8.40 -3.01
C GLU A 110 -10.58 7.84 -2.55
N VAL A 111 -9.48 8.23 -3.20
CA VAL A 111 -8.13 7.81 -2.81
C VAL A 111 -7.80 8.29 -1.39
N ARG A 112 -8.20 9.52 -1.03
CA ARG A 112 -8.01 10.05 0.33
C ARG A 112 -8.84 9.28 1.36
N ASN A 113 -10.08 8.94 1.04
CA ASN A 113 -10.94 8.17 1.92
C ASN A 113 -10.43 6.74 2.10
N ALA A 114 -10.03 6.08 1.02
CA ALA A 114 -9.38 4.77 1.06
C ALA A 114 -8.09 4.79 1.90
N ARG A 115 -7.23 5.81 1.73
CA ARG A 115 -6.02 5.98 2.56
C ARG A 115 -6.35 6.16 4.04
N LYS A 116 -7.40 6.92 4.37
CA LYS A 116 -7.86 7.09 5.76
C LYS A 116 -8.34 5.76 6.34
N LEU A 117 -9.14 5.00 5.58
CA LEU A 117 -9.69 3.72 6.01
C LEU A 117 -8.60 2.66 6.22
N VAL A 118 -7.67 2.51 5.29
CA VAL A 118 -6.50 1.63 5.45
C VAL A 118 -5.67 2.06 6.67
N SER A 119 -5.50 3.36 6.88
CA SER A 119 -4.79 3.87 8.06
C SER A 119 -5.56 3.58 9.36
N SER A 120 -6.89 3.58 9.35
CA SER A 120 -7.67 3.18 10.52
C SER A 120 -7.55 1.69 10.81
N PHE A 121 -7.53 0.83 9.79
CA PHE A 121 -7.33 -0.62 9.98
C PHE A 121 -5.98 -0.94 10.63
N ILE A 122 -4.92 -0.30 10.14
CA ILE A 122 -3.57 -0.46 10.72
C ILE A 122 -3.54 0.03 12.18
N ARG A 123 -4.26 1.11 12.49
CA ARG A 123 -4.34 1.65 13.87
C ARG A 123 -5.17 0.78 14.81
N SER A 124 -6.20 0.09 14.32
CA SER A 124 -7.08 -0.73 15.15
C SER A 124 -6.44 -2.03 15.64
N ALA A 125 -5.33 -2.48 15.03
CA ALA A 125 -4.52 -3.63 15.42
C ALA A 125 -5.30 -4.90 15.82
N GLU A 126 -5.77 -4.98 17.07
CA GLU A 126 -6.54 -6.10 17.62
C GLU A 126 -7.99 -6.17 17.09
N GLU A 127 -8.65 -5.03 16.90
CA GLU A 127 -10.05 -4.96 16.43
C GLU A 127 -10.16 -4.88 14.90
N ILE A 128 -9.09 -5.19 14.18
CA ILE A 128 -9.03 -4.99 12.73
C ILE A 128 -10.08 -5.81 11.98
N GLU A 129 -10.35 -7.03 12.43
CA GLU A 129 -11.35 -7.93 11.84
C GLU A 129 -12.75 -7.33 11.91
N GLN A 130 -13.15 -6.87 13.11
CA GLN A 130 -14.45 -6.24 13.31
C GLN A 130 -14.59 -4.94 12.50
N ARG A 131 -13.52 -4.14 12.41
CA ARG A 131 -13.52 -2.91 11.59
C ARG A 131 -13.67 -3.21 10.10
N ILE A 132 -13.06 -4.28 9.61
CA ILE A 132 -13.19 -4.70 8.21
C ILE A 132 -14.62 -5.17 7.95
N GLU A 133 -15.23 -5.95 8.85
CA GLU A 133 -16.62 -6.39 8.73
C GLU A 133 -17.60 -5.21 8.74
N GLU A 134 -17.45 -4.26 9.66
CA GLU A 134 -18.26 -3.03 9.70
C GLU A 134 -18.13 -2.19 8.41
N ALA A 135 -16.92 -2.09 7.86
CA ALA A 135 -16.67 -1.39 6.60
C ALA A 135 -17.30 -2.13 5.41
N ALA A 136 -17.29 -3.48 5.44
CA ALA A 136 -17.96 -4.31 4.46
C ALA A 136 -19.49 -4.11 4.51
N GLU A 137 -20.07 -4.03 5.71
CA GLU A 137 -21.49 -3.75 5.94
C GLU A 137 -21.94 -2.41 5.38
N LYS A 138 -21.13 -1.37 5.56
CA LYS A 138 -21.37 -0.03 5.02
C LYS A 138 -21.16 0.05 3.51
N GLY A 139 -20.52 -0.95 2.89
CA GLY A 139 -20.15 -0.93 1.47
C GLY A 139 -18.98 0.01 1.16
N GLU A 140 -18.14 0.31 2.16
CA GLU A 140 -16.97 1.17 1.98
C GLU A 140 -15.77 0.41 1.41
N LEU A 141 -15.76 -0.93 1.51
CA LEU A 141 -14.74 -1.80 0.93
C LEU A 141 -14.88 -1.85 -0.60
N THR A 142 -14.16 -0.97 -1.27
CA THR A 142 -14.01 -0.89 -2.73
C THR A 142 -12.67 -1.45 -3.19
N GLU A 143 -12.56 -1.77 -4.49
CA GLU A 143 -11.30 -2.18 -5.14
C GLU A 143 -10.16 -1.17 -4.91
N LEU A 144 -10.48 0.12 -4.82
CA LEU A 144 -9.49 1.18 -4.57
C LEU A 144 -8.72 0.99 -3.26
N ILE A 145 -9.35 0.38 -2.25
CA ILE A 145 -8.69 0.06 -0.98
C ILE A 145 -7.62 -1.02 -1.18
N LEU A 146 -7.90 -2.05 -1.98
CA LEU A 146 -6.91 -3.07 -2.33
C LEU A 146 -5.71 -2.43 -3.03
N MET A 147 -5.95 -1.48 -3.94
CA MET A 147 -4.87 -0.74 -4.61
C MET A 147 -4.05 0.12 -3.66
N VAL A 148 -4.67 0.77 -2.67
CA VAL A 148 -3.95 1.52 -1.64
C VAL A 148 -3.11 0.60 -0.75
N ILE A 149 -3.64 -0.57 -0.35
CA ILE A 149 -2.89 -1.56 0.42
C ILE A 149 -1.72 -2.10 -0.41
N TRP A 150 -1.95 -2.44 -1.68
CA TRP A 150 -0.94 -2.95 -2.59
C TRP A 150 0.21 -1.94 -2.80
N ASN A 151 -0.09 -0.65 -2.97
CA ASN A 151 0.95 0.37 -3.05
C ASN A 151 1.78 0.48 -1.76
N ARG A 152 1.16 0.35 -0.58
CA ARG A 152 1.92 0.31 0.68
C ARG A 152 2.76 -0.96 0.81
N LEU A 153 2.26 -2.09 0.31
CA LEU A 153 2.98 -3.36 0.27
C LEU A 153 4.23 -3.27 -0.63
N ASP A 154 4.11 -2.63 -1.79
CA ASP A 154 5.22 -2.44 -2.73
C ASP A 154 6.32 -1.57 -2.13
N LEU A 155 5.94 -0.49 -1.42
CA LEU A 155 6.88 0.33 -0.64
C LEU A 155 7.58 -0.49 0.44
N ALA A 156 6.83 -1.26 1.25
CA ALA A 156 7.40 -2.10 2.31
C ALA A 156 8.36 -3.18 1.76
N ARG A 157 8.10 -3.71 0.56
CA ARG A 157 9.00 -4.67 -0.11
C ARG A 157 10.34 -4.04 -0.47
N ARG A 158 10.33 -2.79 -0.94
CA ARG A 158 11.55 -2.04 -1.31
C ARG A 158 12.34 -1.56 -0.11
N ASP A 159 11.65 -1.25 0.99
CA ASP A 159 12.27 -0.91 2.27
C ASP A 159 12.71 -2.17 3.06
N GLU A 160 12.48 -3.37 2.51
CA GLU A 160 12.78 -4.68 3.12
C GLU A 160 12.15 -4.90 4.52
N GLU A 161 11.02 -4.23 4.79
CA GLU A 161 10.35 -4.27 6.09
C GLU A 161 9.47 -5.52 6.24
N LYS A 162 10.07 -6.63 6.66
CA LYS A 162 9.42 -7.96 6.74
C LYS A 162 8.12 -7.97 7.56
N ASP A 163 8.06 -7.19 8.63
CA ASP A 163 6.87 -7.14 9.50
C ASP A 163 5.72 -6.37 8.85
N ALA A 164 6.01 -5.25 8.18
CA ALA A 164 5.04 -4.53 7.38
C ALA A 164 4.54 -5.36 6.20
N ILE A 165 5.43 -6.08 5.51
CA ILE A 165 5.05 -6.98 4.40
C ILE A 165 4.05 -8.03 4.89
N ARG A 166 4.33 -8.71 6.01
CA ARG A 166 3.43 -9.76 6.54
C ARG A 166 2.08 -9.21 6.97
N SER A 167 2.07 -8.11 7.72
CA SER A 167 0.83 -7.49 8.20
C SER A 167 -0.04 -6.94 7.07
N LEU A 168 0.57 -6.29 6.07
CA LEU A 168 -0.15 -5.78 4.90
C LEU A 168 -0.65 -6.90 3.98
N ASP A 169 0.07 -8.02 3.83
CA ASP A 169 -0.38 -9.18 3.05
C ASP A 169 -1.61 -9.84 3.68
N LEU A 170 -1.62 -10.00 5.00
CA LEU A 170 -2.79 -10.49 5.74
C LEU A 170 -3.98 -9.55 5.58
N LEU A 171 -3.76 -8.25 5.71
CA LEU A 171 -4.80 -7.24 5.51
C LEU A 171 -5.35 -7.27 4.08
N TYR A 172 -4.48 -7.37 3.08
CA TYR A 172 -4.88 -7.46 1.67
C TYR A 172 -5.80 -8.66 1.46
N ARG A 173 -5.38 -9.86 1.87
CA ARG A 173 -6.18 -11.08 1.70
C ARG A 173 -7.51 -11.00 2.43
N ARG A 174 -7.51 -10.47 3.66
CA ARG A 174 -8.75 -10.36 4.43
C ARG A 174 -9.74 -9.42 3.77
N VAL A 175 -9.29 -8.25 3.33
CA VAL A 175 -10.14 -7.27 2.62
C VAL A 175 -10.62 -7.85 1.28
N GLU A 176 -9.75 -8.52 0.53
CA GLU A 176 -10.11 -9.19 -0.73
C GLU A 176 -11.20 -10.24 -0.52
N THR A 177 -11.09 -11.06 0.53
CA THR A 177 -12.14 -12.04 0.85
C THR A 177 -13.47 -11.40 1.22
N GLU A 178 -13.49 -10.26 1.92
CA GLU A 178 -14.75 -9.57 2.23
C GLU A 178 -15.41 -8.96 0.98
N ILE A 179 -14.62 -8.42 0.06
CA ILE A 179 -15.12 -7.94 -1.23
C ILE A 179 -15.74 -9.11 -2.01
N LEU A 180 -15.02 -10.24 -2.11
CA LEU A 180 -15.52 -11.43 -2.80
C LEU A 180 -16.78 -12.01 -2.15
N LYS A 181 -16.90 -11.99 -0.81
CA LYS A 181 -18.11 -12.42 -0.10
C LYS A 181 -19.32 -11.55 -0.46
N ARG A 182 -19.12 -10.25 -0.67
CA ARG A 182 -20.18 -9.31 -1.05
C ARG A 182 -20.62 -9.49 -2.50
N GLU A 183 -19.66 -9.69 -3.39
CA GLU A 183 -19.91 -9.89 -4.83
C GLU A 183 -20.46 -11.29 -5.15
N ALA A 184 -20.31 -12.26 -4.23
CA ALA A 184 -20.80 -13.62 -4.42
C ALA A 184 -22.31 -13.66 -4.70
N THR A 185 -22.70 -14.61 -5.57
CA THR A 185 -24.11 -14.86 -5.88
C THR A 185 -24.92 -15.19 -4.62
N PRO A 186 -26.21 -14.85 -4.57
CA PRO A 186 -27.06 -15.18 -3.41
C PRO A 186 -27.04 -16.67 -3.06
N ALA A 187 -26.91 -17.56 -4.05
CA ALA A 187 -26.80 -19.01 -3.85
C ALA A 187 -25.51 -19.41 -3.13
N MET A 188 -24.38 -18.80 -3.51
CA MET A 188 -23.08 -19.07 -2.90
C MET A 188 -23.02 -18.54 -1.46
N ARG A 189 -23.59 -17.36 -1.21
CA ARG A 189 -23.73 -16.79 0.14
C ARG A 189 -24.57 -17.69 1.03
N LEU A 190 -25.74 -18.11 0.55
CA LEU A 190 -26.59 -19.06 1.25
C LEU A 190 -25.85 -20.35 1.58
N LEU A 191 -25.12 -20.93 0.62
CA LEU A 191 -24.36 -22.15 0.87
C LEU A 191 -23.33 -21.96 2.00
N ASN A 192 -22.59 -20.85 1.98
CA ASN A 192 -21.65 -20.51 3.04
C ASN A 192 -22.35 -20.37 4.40
N ASP A 193 -23.51 -19.72 4.44
CA ASP A 193 -24.31 -19.55 5.65
C ASP A 193 -24.84 -20.89 6.19
N LEU A 194 -25.24 -21.81 5.31
CA LEU A 194 -25.72 -23.14 5.69
C LEU A 194 -24.60 -24.03 6.23
N LEU A 195 -23.41 -23.95 5.64
CA LEU A 195 -22.23 -24.69 6.11
C LEU A 195 -21.78 -24.22 7.51
N ASN A 196 -21.86 -22.92 7.78
CA ASN A 196 -21.50 -22.35 9.08
C ASN A 196 -22.59 -22.55 10.17
N LEU A 197 -23.79 -22.98 9.81
CA LEU A 197 -24.92 -23.13 10.73
C LEU A 197 -24.91 -24.49 11.47
N HIS A 198 -24.16 -25.48 10.99
CA HIS A 198 -24.22 -26.84 11.53
C HIS A 198 -23.35 -27.00 12.79
N ASP A 199 -23.97 -26.83 13.96
CA ASP A 199 -23.33 -27.02 15.28
C ASP A 199 -23.13 -28.49 15.69
N GLY A 200 -23.63 -29.46 14.91
CA GLY A 200 -23.38 -30.89 15.11
C GLY A 200 -24.24 -31.62 16.14
N PHE A 201 -25.07 -30.91 16.92
CA PHE A 201 -25.86 -31.51 18.01
C PHE A 201 -27.39 -31.52 17.79
N ASP A 202 -27.95 -30.62 16.97
CA ASP A 202 -29.41 -30.51 16.73
C ASP A 202 -29.75 -30.52 15.23
N GLU A 203 -29.96 -31.70 14.67
CA GLU A 203 -30.31 -31.86 13.25
C GLU A 203 -31.68 -31.24 12.91
N GLU A 204 -32.66 -31.34 13.81
CA GLU A 204 -34.04 -30.89 13.56
C GLU A 204 -34.14 -29.36 13.60
N GLY A 205 -33.50 -28.72 14.58
CA GLY A 205 -33.38 -27.26 14.64
C GLY A 205 -32.58 -26.70 13.48
N TRP A 206 -31.46 -27.36 13.13
CA TRP A 206 -30.65 -27.00 11.97
C TRP A 206 -31.46 -27.07 10.66
N LEU A 207 -32.21 -28.15 10.41
CA LEU A 207 -33.06 -28.30 9.22
C LEU A 207 -34.13 -27.22 9.10
N LYS A 208 -34.73 -26.77 10.21
CA LYS A 208 -35.71 -25.68 10.22
C LYS A 208 -35.08 -24.35 9.85
N GLU A 209 -33.92 -24.04 10.43
CA GLU A 209 -33.21 -22.78 10.16
C GLU A 209 -32.62 -22.76 8.74
N CYS A 210 -32.12 -23.90 8.24
CA CYS A 210 -31.75 -24.08 6.84
C CYS A 210 -32.92 -23.76 5.90
N ARG A 211 -34.10 -24.34 6.16
CA ARG A 211 -35.30 -24.13 5.33
C ARG A 211 -35.75 -22.67 5.35
N LYS A 212 -35.66 -22.02 6.51
CA LYS A 212 -35.96 -20.59 6.67
C LYS A 212 -35.02 -19.72 5.84
N ARG A 213 -33.69 -19.88 5.98
CA ARG A 213 -32.69 -19.13 5.19
C ARG A 213 -32.82 -19.35 3.68
N MET A 214 -33.17 -20.56 3.26
CA MET A 214 -33.46 -20.83 1.85
C MET A 214 -34.65 -20.01 1.32
N VAL A 215 -35.73 -19.93 2.10
CA VAL A 215 -36.93 -19.16 1.73
C VAL A 215 -36.67 -17.65 1.76
N ASP A 216 -35.88 -17.18 2.71
CA ASP A 216 -35.53 -15.76 2.82
C ASP A 216 -34.63 -15.30 1.65
N THR A 217 -33.62 -16.11 1.27
CA THR A 217 -32.72 -15.78 0.16
C THR A 217 -33.38 -15.95 -1.21
N PHE A 218 -34.22 -16.98 -1.35
CA PHE A 218 -34.97 -17.27 -2.58
C PHE A 218 -36.47 -17.29 -2.26
N PRO A 219 -37.10 -16.11 -2.11
CA PRO A 219 -38.54 -16.05 -1.93
C PRO A 219 -39.19 -16.74 -3.14
N ARG A 220 -40.16 -17.62 -2.87
CA ARG A 220 -40.93 -18.24 -3.93
C ARG A 220 -41.65 -17.14 -4.71
N GLU A 221 -41.25 -16.96 -5.96
CA GLU A 221 -42.06 -16.22 -6.92
C GLU A 221 -43.38 -16.99 -7.08
N ASP A 222 -44.50 -16.34 -6.74
CA ASP A 222 -45.82 -16.92 -6.89
C ASP A 222 -46.04 -17.22 -8.38
N PRO A 223 -46.37 -18.45 -8.81
CA PRO A 223 -46.53 -18.77 -10.24
C PRO A 223 -47.57 -17.88 -10.96
N PHE A 224 -48.45 -17.22 -10.22
CA PHE A 224 -49.39 -16.23 -10.75
C PHE A 224 -48.77 -14.85 -11.04
N SER A 225 -47.58 -14.54 -10.50
CA SER A 225 -46.89 -13.26 -10.73
C SER A 225 -45.99 -13.24 -11.97
N ILE A 226 -45.59 -14.41 -12.49
CA ILE A 226 -44.80 -14.56 -13.73
C ILE A 226 -45.70 -14.70 -14.96
N LEU A 227 -46.92 -15.25 -14.80
CA LEU A 227 -47.75 -15.71 -15.93
C LEU A 227 -49.06 -14.94 -16.14
N VAL A 228 -49.40 -13.95 -15.30
CA VAL A 228 -50.71 -13.28 -15.38
C VAL A 228 -50.56 -11.84 -15.90
N PRO A 229 -50.91 -11.55 -17.17
CA PRO A 229 -51.26 -10.21 -17.61
C PRO A 229 -52.41 -9.68 -16.74
N ALA A 230 -52.39 -8.39 -16.41
CA ALA A 230 -53.36 -7.76 -15.52
C ALA A 230 -54.82 -8.11 -15.89
N GLY A 231 -55.45 -9.01 -15.12
CA GLY A 231 -56.88 -9.33 -15.25
C GLY A 231 -57.32 -10.81 -15.21
N PHE A 232 -56.51 -11.78 -14.77
CA PHE A 232 -56.94 -13.20 -14.72
C PHE A 232 -57.23 -13.70 -13.29
N ASP A 233 -58.37 -14.38 -13.12
CA ASP A 233 -58.92 -14.84 -11.84
C ASP A 233 -58.44 -16.27 -11.46
N ILE A 234 -58.12 -16.48 -10.19
CA ILE A 234 -57.25 -17.57 -9.68
C ILE A 234 -58.04 -18.78 -9.14
N ASP A 235 -59.36 -18.67 -8.96
CA ASP A 235 -60.15 -19.65 -8.20
C ASP A 235 -60.41 -21.02 -8.88
N THR A 236 -59.94 -21.22 -10.11
CA THR A 236 -60.23 -22.46 -10.87
C THR A 236 -59.12 -23.53 -10.92
N VAL A 237 -57.91 -23.29 -10.37
CA VAL A 237 -56.74 -24.16 -10.67
C VAL A 237 -55.97 -24.67 -9.44
N PHE A 238 -56.62 -24.82 -8.29
CA PHE A 238 -55.97 -25.39 -7.08
C PHE A 238 -55.75 -26.92 -7.09
N GLY A 239 -55.96 -27.61 -8.21
CA GLY A 239 -56.04 -29.07 -8.25
C GLY A 239 -54.79 -29.88 -8.63
N PHE A 240 -53.73 -29.32 -9.24
CA PHE A 240 -52.81 -30.18 -10.03
C PHE A 240 -51.28 -30.01 -9.90
N TYR A 241 -50.75 -29.11 -9.09
CA TYR A 241 -49.28 -28.86 -9.07
C TYR A 241 -48.54 -29.21 -7.77
N PHE A 242 -48.99 -30.25 -7.05
CA PHE A 242 -48.27 -30.74 -5.86
C PHE A 242 -47.12 -31.74 -6.14
N CYS A 243 -46.83 -32.12 -7.40
CA CYS A 243 -45.99 -33.30 -7.66
C CYS A 243 -44.52 -33.04 -8.05
N ASN A 244 -44.11 -31.85 -8.51
CA ASN A 244 -42.79 -31.72 -9.19
C ASN A 244 -41.60 -31.25 -8.34
N CYS A 245 -41.79 -30.76 -7.11
CA CYS A 245 -40.64 -30.36 -6.26
C CYS A 245 -40.09 -31.50 -5.40
N PHE A 246 -40.84 -32.58 -5.18
CA PHE A 246 -40.39 -33.70 -4.34
C PHE A 246 -39.33 -34.57 -5.03
N TRP A 247 -39.30 -34.59 -6.36
CA TRP A 247 -38.39 -35.42 -7.15
C TRP A 247 -36.94 -34.89 -7.17
N ALA A 248 -36.76 -33.56 -7.16
CA ALA A 248 -35.42 -32.95 -7.18
C ALA A 248 -34.65 -33.15 -5.86
N CYS A 249 -35.33 -33.13 -4.71
CA CYS A 249 -34.68 -33.42 -3.42
C CYS A 249 -34.39 -34.92 -3.21
N TYR A 250 -35.20 -35.82 -3.78
CA TYR A 250 -34.95 -37.26 -3.66
C TYR A 250 -33.76 -37.73 -4.52
N SER A 251 -33.49 -37.06 -5.65
CA SER A 251 -32.34 -37.40 -6.50
C SER A 251 -30.98 -37.09 -5.88
N PHE A 252 -30.89 -36.11 -4.97
CA PHE A 252 -29.62 -35.78 -4.29
C PHE A 252 -29.26 -36.77 -3.18
N LYS A 253 -30.26 -37.43 -2.57
CA LYS A 253 -30.04 -38.45 -1.54
C LYS A 253 -29.46 -39.75 -2.10
N TYR A 254 -29.70 -40.06 -3.38
CA TYR A 254 -29.11 -41.23 -4.05
C TYR A 254 -27.73 -40.98 -4.68
N LEU A 255 -27.34 -39.72 -4.89
CA LEU A 255 -26.03 -39.39 -5.47
C LEU A 255 -24.89 -39.40 -4.43
N LEU A 256 -25.21 -39.18 -3.15
CA LEU A 256 -24.22 -39.13 -2.05
C LEU A 256 -24.06 -40.43 -1.26
N ILE A 257 -24.95 -41.42 -1.46
CA ILE A 257 -24.86 -42.74 -0.80
C ILE A 257 -24.24 -43.81 -1.73
N GLY A 258 -24.01 -43.50 -3.01
CA GLY A 258 -23.49 -44.45 -4.01
C GLY A 258 -21.97 -44.62 -4.10
N PHE A 259 -21.17 -43.88 -3.31
CA PHE A 259 -19.69 -43.89 -3.44
C PHE A 259 -18.93 -44.61 -2.30
N SER A 260 -19.63 -45.41 -1.49
CA SER A 260 -19.01 -46.26 -0.47
C SER A 260 -19.58 -47.68 -0.52
N GLY A 261 -19.24 -48.43 -1.58
CA GLY A 261 -19.57 -49.86 -1.63
C GLY A 261 -19.42 -50.50 -3.00
N SER A 262 -18.19 -50.64 -3.51
CA SER A 262 -17.75 -51.78 -4.35
C SER A 262 -16.31 -51.61 -4.82
N LYS A 263 -15.36 -52.04 -3.99
CA LYS A 263 -14.45 -53.18 -4.21
C LYS A 263 -13.35 -53.17 -3.15
#